data_AF-A0A521GFR8-F1
#
_entry.id   AF-A0A521GFR8-F1
#
_cell.length_a   1.000
_cell.length_b   1.000
_cell.length_c   1.000
_cell.angle_alpha   90.00
_cell.angle_beta   90.00
_cell.angle_gamma   90.00
#
_symmetry.space_group_name_H-M   'P 1'
#
loop_
_entity.id
_entity.type
_entity.pdbx_description
1 polymer ?
#
loop_
_entity_poly.entity_id
_entity_poly.type
_entity_poly.pdbx_seq_one_letter_code
_entity_poly.pdbx_strand_id
1 'polypeptide(L)'
;MRFPLLLCLLLALLPAAHAQMGLNAPAGVAPVRDMEIYSRDQFVVQQKYVSTTDPISGTFTISCAASPPLLTASAGVLLDPGGTGNYPASLTCTQAISTPGNPVSVGYELTFTQFDTEANGDSVIIWDVYGTRLAFSGSALPPVLLVPGYRVAITFRADNDGNVGAGFALSWRRVTTAPSPIGAGDGFFGKSLRFDLTKGSLVSGFSGVGAMQQMGKYATALGSRNTVGGDFSGSWGYVNTVSGDYSSAFGGSNGVGGNYSNAMGFNNQVSWDHSNALGRSNTVSGYNATAVGSFNAASGNNSTAIGTLVSTAGYEGAMLLGDNSTFLTFTSTLATATNQLTARFAGGYRLFSNSTLTTGVSLAAGGTSWATISDSTRKERFLAVDGPTLLQKISGMKLTTWNYKGQRDRRHYGPMAQEFFSLFGKDALGEIGCDTLITTQDIEGLTLSAVQALVKENERLRVETQSFASQLAEQKTETQRARDEAQRARAETQRVASLQAEMNNRLHLLERAILTRRERVTMRKTKP
;
A
#
# COMPACT_ATOMS: atom_id res chain seq x y z
N MET A 1 12.08 3.67 14.37
CA MET A 1 12.66 4.22 13.12
C MET A 1 11.66 5.16 12.47
N ARG A 2 11.49 6.34 13.05
CA ARG A 2 10.72 7.47 12.52
C ARG A 2 11.47 8.73 13.00
N PHE A 3 11.42 9.81 12.23
CA PHE A 3 11.98 11.13 12.55
C PHE A 3 13.52 11.26 12.59
N PRO A 4 14.17 11.45 11.43
CA PRO A 4 15.22 12.47 11.42
C PRO A 4 15.10 13.50 10.29
N LEU A 5 14.34 13.25 9.21
CA LEU A 5 14.20 14.25 8.13
C LEU A 5 13.19 15.36 8.45
N LEU A 6 12.14 15.09 9.22
CA LEU A 6 11.21 16.15 9.65
C LEU A 6 11.87 17.07 10.69
N LEU A 7 12.74 16.51 11.54
CA LEU A 7 13.43 17.26 12.60
C LEU A 7 14.54 18.15 12.02
N CYS A 8 15.25 17.74 10.97
CA CYS A 8 16.20 18.62 10.27
C CYS A 8 15.52 19.72 9.46
N LEU A 9 14.31 19.49 8.91
CA LEU A 9 13.54 20.54 8.23
C LEU A 9 12.93 21.54 9.23
N LEU A 10 12.49 21.05 10.41
CA LEU A 10 12.04 21.90 11.52
C LEU A 10 13.20 22.66 12.18
N LEU A 11 14.39 22.05 12.33
CA LEU A 11 15.57 22.69 12.94
C LEU A 11 16.29 23.68 12.02
N ALA A 12 16.18 23.55 10.70
CA ALA A 12 16.66 24.56 9.76
C ALA A 12 15.75 25.81 9.69
N LEU A 13 14.54 25.74 10.23
CA LEU A 13 13.60 26.87 10.36
C LEU A 13 13.63 27.52 11.76
N LEU A 14 14.33 26.92 12.72
CA LEU A 14 14.27 27.32 14.13
C LEU A 14 15.12 28.54 14.57
N PRO A 15 16.11 29.06 13.81
CA PRO A 15 16.67 30.39 14.11
C PRO A 15 15.85 31.55 13.53
N ALA A 16 14.90 31.29 12.63
CA ALA A 16 14.05 32.32 12.01
C ALA A 16 12.66 32.44 12.66
N ALA A 17 12.32 31.55 13.60
CA ALA A 17 11.01 31.53 14.26
C ALA A 17 10.95 32.36 15.56
N HIS A 18 12.06 32.96 16.01
CA HIS A 18 12.11 33.82 17.20
C HIS A 18 12.54 35.27 16.93
N ALA A 19 12.68 35.64 15.66
CA ALA A 19 12.86 37.03 15.24
C ALA A 19 11.79 37.35 14.18
N GLN A 20 11.10 38.47 14.34
CA GLN A 20 10.14 39.04 13.37
C GLN A 20 8.69 38.51 13.36
N MET A 21 8.06 38.38 14.54
CA MET A 21 6.59 38.48 14.69
C MET A 21 6.10 39.91 15.01
N GLY A 22 6.92 40.93 14.78
CA GLY A 22 6.61 42.30 15.23
C GLY A 22 7.33 43.37 14.42
N LEU A 23 7.08 43.42 13.11
CA LEU A 23 7.47 44.59 12.32
C LEU A 23 6.20 45.21 11.72
N ASN A 24 5.75 46.28 12.38
CA ASN A 24 4.77 47.30 11.96
C ASN A 24 3.29 47.09 12.33
N ALA A 25 2.97 46.70 13.57
CA ALA A 25 1.68 47.09 14.17
C ALA A 25 1.82 48.50 14.78
N PRO A 26 0.86 49.42 14.60
CA PRO A 26 0.77 50.63 15.44
C PRO A 26 0.76 50.22 16.91
N ALA A 27 1.39 51.01 17.78
CA ALA A 27 1.44 50.70 19.20
C ALA A 27 0.01 50.51 19.76
N GLY A 28 -0.30 49.29 20.24
CA GLY A 28 -1.57 48.97 20.92
C GLY A 28 -2.56 48.06 20.18
N VAL A 29 -2.27 47.57 18.98
CA VAL A 29 -3.18 46.66 18.25
C VAL A 29 -2.70 45.22 18.33
N ALA A 30 -3.45 44.36 19.03
CA ALA A 30 -3.21 42.91 19.06
C ALA A 30 -3.89 42.22 17.87
N PRO A 31 -3.21 41.31 17.14
CA PRO A 31 -3.80 40.60 16.01
C PRO A 31 -4.92 39.67 16.49
N VAL A 32 -6.06 39.71 15.81
CA VAL A 32 -7.28 39.00 16.25
C VAL A 32 -7.38 37.58 15.65
N ARG A 33 -6.72 37.28 14.52
CA ARG A 33 -6.61 35.92 13.92
C ARG A 33 -5.34 35.74 13.04
N ASP A 34 -4.96 34.47 12.85
CA ASP A 34 -3.73 34.06 12.15
C ASP A 34 -3.72 34.43 10.65
N MET A 35 -2.67 35.17 10.26
CA MET A 35 -2.25 35.54 8.90
C MET A 35 -2.96 36.74 8.24
N GLU A 36 -2.56 37.96 8.62
CA GLU A 36 -2.75 39.18 7.81
C GLU A 36 -1.44 39.57 7.11
N ILE A 37 -1.45 39.71 5.78
CA ILE A 37 -0.30 40.11 4.96
C ILE A 37 -0.46 41.58 4.58
N TYR A 38 0.42 42.46 5.09
CA TYR A 38 0.52 43.86 4.66
C TYR A 38 1.72 44.04 3.73
N SER A 39 1.50 44.44 2.47
CA SER A 39 2.59 44.66 1.51
C SER A 39 3.08 46.11 1.49
N ARG A 40 4.37 46.32 1.71
CA ARG A 40 5.15 47.23 0.87
C ARG A 40 6.18 46.37 0.15
N ASP A 41 5.96 46.25 -1.16
CA ASP A 41 6.79 45.61 -2.18
C ASP A 41 6.53 44.12 -2.49
N GLN A 42 5.59 43.95 -3.44
CA GLN A 42 5.27 42.81 -4.31
C GLN A 42 5.02 41.43 -3.68
N PHE A 43 3.88 41.35 -3.00
CA PHE A 43 3.05 40.15 -2.92
C PHE A 43 1.62 40.56 -3.32
N VAL A 44 1.15 40.16 -4.51
CA VAL A 44 -0.11 40.64 -5.06
C VAL A 44 -1.27 39.81 -4.52
N VAL A 45 -1.77 40.13 -3.32
CA VAL A 45 -3.13 39.77 -2.91
C VAL A 45 -4.06 40.81 -3.53
N GLN A 46 -4.54 40.58 -4.75
CA GLN A 46 -5.47 41.51 -5.37
C GLN A 46 -6.91 41.27 -4.90
N GLN A 47 -7.31 41.99 -3.86
CA GLN A 47 -8.50 42.84 -3.98
C GLN A 47 -8.01 44.28 -3.98
N LYS A 48 -7.57 44.75 -5.15
CA LYS A 48 -7.31 46.17 -5.34
C LYS A 48 -8.67 46.86 -5.38
N TYR A 49 -9.14 47.36 -4.25
CA TYR A 49 -10.25 48.31 -4.28
C TYR A 49 -9.78 49.49 -5.12
N VAL A 50 -10.52 49.78 -6.19
CA VAL A 50 -10.20 50.95 -7.02
C VAL A 50 -10.95 52.11 -6.39
N SER A 51 -10.20 53.02 -5.78
CA SER A 51 -10.68 54.37 -5.55
C SER A 51 -10.92 54.96 -6.93
N THR A 52 -12.18 55.24 -7.29
CA THR A 52 -12.45 56.02 -8.51
C THR A 52 -11.68 57.32 -8.41
N THR A 53 -10.91 57.67 -9.45
CA THR A 53 -10.39 59.03 -9.63
C THR A 53 -11.56 59.99 -9.61
N ASP A 54 -11.39 61.04 -8.83
CA ASP A 54 -12.36 62.05 -8.41
C ASP A 54 -13.24 62.59 -9.55
N PRO A 55 -14.49 62.09 -9.72
CA PRO A 55 -15.44 62.69 -10.62
C PRO A 55 -16.27 63.66 -9.79
N ILE A 56 -15.88 64.94 -9.84
CA ILE A 56 -16.58 66.09 -9.26
C ILE A 56 -16.33 66.25 -7.74
N SER A 57 -15.17 66.75 -7.34
CA SER A 57 -14.92 67.23 -5.96
C SER A 57 -15.76 68.47 -5.67
N GLY A 58 -17.00 68.25 -5.26
CA GLY A 58 -17.78 69.27 -4.59
C GLY A 58 -17.30 69.41 -3.14
N THR A 59 -17.16 70.65 -2.68
CA THR A 59 -17.12 70.98 -1.26
C THR A 59 -18.54 71.19 -0.78
N PHE A 60 -18.94 70.47 0.26
CA PHE A 60 -20.25 70.52 0.87
C PHE A 60 -20.11 70.89 2.33
N THR A 61 -21.08 71.62 2.86
CA THR A 61 -21.17 71.90 4.30
C THR A 61 -22.28 71.03 4.88
N ILE A 62 -22.03 70.39 6.02
CA ILE A 62 -23.02 69.56 6.71
C ILE A 62 -24.29 70.37 6.99
N SER A 63 -25.44 69.81 6.61
CA SER A 63 -26.73 70.47 6.80
C SER A 63 -27.30 70.19 8.19
N CYS A 64 -27.75 71.26 8.85
CA CYS A 64 -28.44 71.20 10.15
C CYS A 64 -29.98 71.23 10.00
N ALA A 65 -30.49 71.11 8.77
CA ALA A 65 -31.92 71.12 8.52
C ALA A 65 -32.59 69.84 9.05
N ALA A 66 -33.90 69.93 9.37
CA ALA A 66 -34.69 68.77 9.81
C ALA A 66 -34.75 67.63 8.77
N SER A 67 -34.55 67.96 7.49
CA SER A 67 -34.40 66.99 6.39
C SER A 67 -33.21 67.39 5.50
N PRO A 68 -31.98 66.98 5.85
CA PRO A 68 -30.78 67.33 5.10
C PRO A 68 -30.78 66.63 3.72
N PRO A 69 -30.29 67.30 2.66
CA PRO A 69 -30.22 66.70 1.32
C PRO A 69 -29.25 65.51 1.32
N LEU A 70 -29.59 64.41 0.64
CA LEU A 70 -28.71 63.25 0.54
C LEU A 70 -27.54 63.55 -0.42
N LEU A 71 -26.29 63.32 0.03
CA LEU A 71 -25.13 63.43 -0.85
C LEU A 71 -24.95 62.16 -1.66
N THR A 72 -25.06 62.28 -2.99
CA THR A 72 -25.03 61.15 -3.92
C THR A 72 -23.73 61.05 -4.72
N ALA A 73 -22.80 61.98 -4.54
CA ALA A 73 -21.52 62.02 -5.25
C ALA A 73 -20.56 60.92 -4.75
N SER A 74 -19.79 60.35 -5.68
CA SER A 74 -18.83 59.27 -5.39
C SER A 74 -17.60 59.71 -4.60
N ALA A 75 -17.32 61.00 -4.58
CA ALA A 75 -16.30 61.60 -3.74
C ALA A 75 -16.67 63.06 -3.43
N GLY A 76 -16.04 63.64 -2.43
CA GLY A 76 -16.20 65.05 -2.07
C GLY A 76 -15.56 65.40 -0.74
N VAL A 77 -15.66 66.67 -0.35
CA VAL A 77 -15.21 67.17 0.95
C VAL A 77 -16.42 67.68 1.71
N LEU A 78 -16.62 67.19 2.92
CA LEU A 78 -17.65 67.63 3.85
C LEU A 78 -17.00 68.48 4.94
N LEU A 79 -17.39 69.76 4.99
CA LEU A 79 -17.04 70.70 6.04
C LEU A 79 -18.10 70.67 7.13
N ASP A 80 -17.69 71.02 8.34
CA ASP A 80 -18.60 71.32 9.46
C ASP A 80 -19.49 72.56 9.16
N PRO A 81 -20.52 72.86 9.99
CA PRO A 81 -21.48 73.94 9.73
C PRO A 81 -20.87 75.34 9.66
N GLY A 82 -19.69 75.56 10.25
CA GLY A 82 -18.93 76.81 10.17
C GLY A 82 -18.19 76.99 8.83
N GLY A 83 -18.10 75.93 8.04
CA GLY A 83 -17.46 75.94 6.72
C GLY A 83 -15.96 76.17 6.82
N THR A 84 -15.52 77.42 6.62
CA THR A 84 -14.11 77.83 6.71
C THR A 84 -13.80 78.63 7.99
N GLY A 85 -14.82 78.97 8.79
CA GLY A 85 -14.65 79.59 10.11
C GLY A 85 -14.93 78.60 11.22
N ASN A 86 -14.85 79.05 12.48
CA ASN A 86 -15.21 78.21 13.62
C ASN A 86 -16.68 77.78 13.54
N TYR A 87 -16.98 76.55 13.95
CA TYR A 87 -18.35 76.06 13.95
C TYR A 87 -19.22 76.82 14.97
N PRO A 88 -20.53 76.95 14.73
CA PRO A 88 -21.45 77.47 15.74
C PRO A 88 -21.67 76.48 16.89
N ALA A 89 -21.89 76.99 18.10
CA ALA A 89 -22.32 76.20 19.26
C ALA A 89 -23.81 75.81 19.15
N SER A 90 -24.25 74.87 19.99
CA SER A 90 -25.65 74.44 20.14
C SER A 90 -26.27 73.89 18.87
N LEU A 91 -25.58 72.96 18.21
CA LEU A 91 -26.09 72.35 17.00
C LEU A 91 -25.93 70.83 16.98
N THR A 92 -26.82 70.20 16.22
CA THR A 92 -26.70 68.79 15.86
C THR A 92 -27.08 68.67 14.39
N CYS A 93 -26.09 68.43 13.56
CA CYS A 93 -26.22 68.42 12.11
C CYS A 93 -25.86 67.03 11.63
N THR A 94 -26.68 66.45 10.76
CA THR A 94 -26.47 65.09 10.26
C THR A 94 -26.44 65.12 8.74
N GLN A 95 -25.39 64.59 8.15
CA GLN A 95 -25.27 64.42 6.71
C GLN A 95 -25.23 62.94 6.36
N ALA A 96 -26.12 62.50 5.49
CA ALA A 96 -26.04 61.18 4.89
C ALA A 96 -25.34 61.23 3.54
N ILE A 97 -24.48 60.24 3.29
CA ILE A 97 -23.84 60.00 2.00
C ILE A 97 -24.31 58.62 1.52
N SER A 98 -24.86 58.58 0.31
CA SER A 98 -25.31 57.35 -0.34
C SER A 98 -25.25 57.52 -1.86
N THR A 99 -24.31 56.86 -2.52
CA THR A 99 -24.17 56.92 -3.98
C THR A 99 -25.18 56.00 -4.67
N PRO A 100 -26.00 56.47 -5.63
CA PRO A 100 -26.92 55.63 -6.40
C PRO A 100 -26.17 54.65 -7.32
N GLY A 101 -26.65 53.41 -7.42
CA GLY A 101 -26.24 52.45 -8.45
C GLY A 101 -25.24 51.35 -8.02
N ASN A 102 -25.58 50.12 -8.44
CA ASN A 102 -24.88 48.82 -8.37
C ASN A 102 -24.39 48.37 -6.96
N PRO A 103 -24.84 47.19 -6.43
CA PRO A 103 -24.48 46.66 -5.09
C PRO A 103 -22.99 46.31 -4.87
N VAL A 104 -22.08 46.72 -5.76
CA VAL A 104 -20.64 46.43 -5.70
C VAL A 104 -19.85 47.49 -4.89
N SER A 105 -20.55 48.36 -4.14
CA SER A 105 -19.89 49.26 -3.19
C SER A 105 -19.52 48.46 -1.95
N VAL A 106 -18.23 48.45 -1.62
CA VAL A 106 -17.72 47.75 -0.43
C VAL A 106 -17.79 48.67 0.78
N GLY A 107 -17.69 49.99 0.55
CA GLY A 107 -17.84 51.00 1.59
C GLY A 107 -17.45 52.39 1.13
N TYR A 108 -17.20 53.25 2.10
CA TYR A 108 -16.63 54.59 1.94
C TYR A 108 -15.32 54.67 2.70
N GLU A 109 -14.29 55.25 2.07
CA GLU A 109 -13.10 55.66 2.79
C GLU A 109 -13.25 57.13 3.19
N LEU A 110 -13.04 57.42 4.46
CA LEU A 110 -13.15 58.73 5.07
C LEU A 110 -11.77 59.17 5.56
N THR A 111 -11.33 60.34 5.13
CA THR A 111 -10.06 60.94 5.55
C THR A 111 -10.30 62.36 6.03
N PHE A 112 -10.01 62.61 7.31
CA PHE A 112 -10.01 63.95 7.89
C PHE A 112 -8.74 64.69 7.45
N THR A 113 -8.90 65.86 6.85
CA THR A 113 -7.80 66.77 6.50
C THR A 113 -7.65 67.89 7.52
N GLN A 114 -8.72 68.17 8.28
CA GLN A 114 -8.76 69.11 9.39
C GLN A 114 -9.67 68.53 10.47
N PHE A 115 -9.27 68.67 11.73
CA PHE A 115 -10.05 68.23 12.87
C PHE A 115 -9.64 69.02 14.12
N ASP A 116 -10.51 69.93 14.56
CA ASP A 116 -10.34 70.79 15.72
C ASP A 116 -11.70 71.03 16.38
N THR A 117 -12.08 70.10 17.24
CA THR A 117 -13.33 70.10 18.00
C THR A 117 -13.02 70.24 19.49
N GLU A 118 -13.98 70.73 20.27
CA GLU A 118 -13.83 70.77 21.72
C GLU A 118 -13.77 69.34 22.28
N ALA A 119 -12.81 69.06 23.18
CA ALA A 119 -12.53 67.68 23.59
C ALA A 119 -13.62 67.06 24.50
N ASN A 120 -14.41 67.88 25.20
CA ASN A 120 -15.29 67.45 26.28
C ASN A 120 -16.79 67.75 26.08
N GLY A 121 -17.20 68.28 24.94
CA GLY A 121 -18.59 68.56 24.60
C GLY A 121 -18.95 68.21 23.15
N ASP A 122 -18.00 68.45 22.23
CA ASP A 122 -18.27 68.39 20.79
C ASP A 122 -17.77 67.11 20.15
N SER A 123 -18.54 66.54 19.23
CA SER A 123 -18.17 65.28 18.60
C SER A 123 -18.62 65.14 17.14
N VAL A 124 -17.75 64.53 16.34
CA VAL A 124 -18.09 63.97 15.03
C VAL A 124 -18.36 62.49 15.20
N ILE A 125 -19.58 62.07 14.88
CA ILE A 125 -20.08 60.71 15.04
C ILE A 125 -20.36 60.11 13.67
N ILE A 126 -19.77 58.95 13.38
CA ILE A 126 -19.92 58.22 12.13
C ILE A 126 -20.74 56.96 12.40
N TRP A 127 -21.79 56.79 11.60
CA TRP A 127 -22.69 55.64 11.64
C TRP A 127 -22.65 54.89 10.33
N ASP A 128 -22.46 53.57 10.42
CA ASP A 128 -22.65 52.68 9.28
C ASP A 128 -24.09 52.13 9.21
N VAL A 129 -24.41 51.40 8.14
CA VAL A 129 -25.72 50.75 7.96
C VAL A 129 -25.96 49.55 8.88
N TYR A 130 -24.93 49.07 9.56
CA TYR A 130 -24.97 47.90 10.44
C TYR A 130 -25.12 48.29 11.93
N GLY A 131 -25.13 49.59 12.24
CA GLY A 131 -25.31 50.13 13.59
C GLY A 131 -24.00 50.42 14.33
N THR A 132 -22.83 50.32 13.68
CA THR A 132 -21.55 50.71 14.27
C THR A 132 -21.51 52.23 14.45
N ARG A 133 -21.03 52.67 15.63
CA ARG A 133 -20.90 54.09 15.99
C ARG A 133 -19.46 54.40 16.37
N LEU A 134 -18.79 55.26 15.59
CA LEU A 134 -17.47 55.81 15.92
C LEU A 134 -17.62 57.29 16.27
N ALA A 135 -17.04 57.76 17.36
CA ALA A 135 -17.12 59.16 17.79
C ALA A 135 -15.73 59.72 18.05
N PHE A 136 -15.49 60.94 17.55
CA PHE A 136 -14.21 61.64 17.64
C PHE A 136 -14.43 63.04 18.19
N SER A 137 -13.50 63.49 19.04
CA SER A 137 -13.50 64.80 19.71
C SER A 137 -12.05 65.27 19.92
N GLY A 138 -11.85 66.57 20.19
CA GLY A 138 -10.54 67.18 20.35
C GLY A 138 -9.91 67.64 19.02
N SER A 139 -8.60 67.90 19.05
CA SER A 139 -7.82 68.45 17.93
C SER A 139 -6.86 67.45 17.27
N ALA A 140 -6.90 66.19 17.68
CA ALA A 140 -6.12 65.13 17.06
C ALA A 140 -6.85 64.61 15.82
N LEU A 141 -6.18 64.60 14.67
CA LEU A 141 -6.73 64.05 13.42
C LEU A 141 -7.10 62.56 13.60
N PRO A 142 -8.37 62.17 13.34
CA PRO A 142 -8.77 60.78 13.35
C PRO A 142 -8.00 59.96 12.29
N PRO A 143 -7.82 58.64 12.50
CA PRO A 143 -7.24 57.77 11.49
C PRO A 143 -8.14 57.69 10.25
N VAL A 144 -7.57 57.28 9.11
CA VAL A 144 -8.36 56.97 7.92
C VAL A 144 -9.34 55.84 8.25
N LEU A 145 -10.62 56.04 7.93
CA LEU A 145 -11.69 55.09 8.25
C LEU A 145 -12.21 54.43 6.98
N LEU A 146 -12.44 53.12 7.04
CA LEU A 146 -13.17 52.39 6.00
C LEU A 146 -14.52 51.96 6.56
N VAL A 147 -15.58 52.63 6.12
CA VAL A 147 -16.94 52.40 6.59
C VAL A 147 -17.67 51.45 5.64
N PRO A 148 -18.01 50.22 6.05
CA PRO A 148 -18.63 49.24 5.16
C PRO A 148 -20.09 49.58 4.85
N GLY A 149 -20.53 49.23 3.65
CA GLY A 149 -21.94 49.33 3.24
C GLY A 149 -22.23 50.43 2.21
N TYR A 150 -23.51 50.57 1.88
CA TYR A 150 -23.97 51.44 0.78
C TYR A 150 -24.25 52.89 1.22
N ARG A 151 -24.34 53.14 2.53
CA ARG A 151 -24.65 54.44 3.12
C ARG A 151 -23.79 54.68 4.36
N VAL A 152 -23.38 55.92 4.57
CA VAL A 152 -22.75 56.39 5.81
C VAL A 152 -23.46 57.66 6.27
N ALA A 153 -23.64 57.80 7.59
CA ALA A 153 -24.17 59.01 8.18
C ALA A 153 -23.14 59.64 9.12
N ILE A 154 -22.88 60.93 8.93
CA ILE A 154 -21.95 61.72 9.72
C ILE A 154 -22.78 62.73 10.51
N THR A 155 -22.69 62.69 11.83
CA THR A 155 -23.37 63.61 12.73
C THR A 155 -22.32 64.47 13.41
N PHE A 156 -22.43 65.79 13.29
CA PHE A 156 -21.66 66.73 14.10
C PHE A 156 -22.54 67.29 15.20
N ARG A 157 -22.08 67.18 16.44
CA ARG A 157 -22.76 67.69 17.62
C ARG A 157 -21.85 68.69 18.32
N ALA A 158 -22.34 69.91 18.46
CA ALA A 158 -21.72 70.95 19.27
C ALA A 158 -22.61 71.25 20.48
N ASP A 159 -22.01 71.38 21.66
CA ASP A 159 -22.72 71.66 22.91
C ASP A 159 -22.99 73.17 23.08
N ASN A 160 -23.53 73.58 24.24
CA ASN A 160 -24.02 74.94 24.47
C ASN A 160 -23.08 75.80 25.34
N ASP A 161 -21.77 75.59 25.29
CA ASP A 161 -20.83 76.33 26.12
C ASP A 161 -20.06 77.45 25.40
N GLY A 162 -20.14 77.49 24.06
CA GLY A 162 -19.51 78.50 23.22
C GLY A 162 -18.01 78.27 22.92
N ASN A 163 -17.41 77.19 23.41
CA ASN A 163 -16.03 76.81 23.16
C ASN A 163 -15.90 76.12 21.80
N VAL A 164 -15.79 76.92 20.75
CA VAL A 164 -15.77 76.42 19.36
C VAL A 164 -14.34 76.42 18.78
N GLY A 165 -14.01 75.36 18.06
CA GLY A 165 -12.77 75.20 17.30
C GLY A 165 -12.94 75.43 15.80
N ALA A 166 -11.88 75.22 15.02
CA ALA A 166 -11.90 75.37 13.57
C ALA A 166 -12.69 74.25 12.85
N GLY A 167 -13.24 73.27 13.58
CA GLY A 167 -14.15 72.27 13.06
C GLY A 167 -13.47 71.14 12.31
N PHE A 168 -14.12 70.59 11.28
CA PHE A 168 -13.57 69.47 10.53
C PHE A 168 -13.77 69.63 9.03
N ALA A 169 -12.78 69.13 8.30
CA ALA A 169 -12.89 68.88 6.86
C ALA A 169 -12.66 67.38 6.63
N LEU A 170 -13.70 66.71 6.12
CA LEU A 170 -13.74 65.28 5.90
C LEU A 170 -13.87 65.00 4.40
N SER A 171 -12.82 64.46 3.81
CA SER A 171 -12.93 63.92 2.45
C SER A 171 -13.53 62.51 2.49
N TRP A 172 -14.49 62.24 1.62
CA TRP A 172 -14.98 60.88 1.38
C TRP A 172 -14.69 60.45 -0.05
N ARG A 173 -14.51 59.14 -0.20
CA ARG A 173 -14.48 58.49 -1.50
C ARG A 173 -15.16 57.14 -1.44
N ARG A 174 -15.93 56.83 -2.47
CA ARG A 174 -16.58 55.54 -2.64
C ARG A 174 -15.52 54.49 -2.96
N VAL A 175 -15.56 53.38 -2.24
CA VAL A 175 -14.69 52.23 -2.45
C VAL A 175 -15.48 51.13 -3.14
N THR A 176 -15.12 50.86 -4.40
CA THR A 176 -15.68 49.75 -5.18
C THR A 176 -14.68 48.62 -5.29
N THR A 177 -15.14 47.38 -5.40
CA THR A 177 -14.24 46.33 -5.92
C THR A 177 -13.82 46.72 -7.33
N ALA A 178 -12.54 46.52 -7.70
CA ALA A 178 -12.20 46.52 -9.11
C ALA A 178 -13.20 45.61 -9.85
N PRO A 179 -13.69 45.97 -11.05
CA PRO A 179 -14.15 44.93 -11.96
C PRO A 179 -13.01 43.91 -12.03
N SER A 180 -13.31 42.62 -11.81
CA SER A 180 -12.28 41.58 -11.89
C SER A 180 -11.42 41.86 -13.13
N PRO A 181 -10.09 42.03 -12.99
CA PRO A 181 -9.22 42.22 -14.16
C PRO A 181 -9.21 41.01 -15.09
N ILE A 182 -9.96 39.96 -14.76
CA ILE A 182 -10.05 38.71 -15.49
C ILE A 182 -11.00 38.90 -16.69
N GLY A 183 -10.65 39.84 -17.57
CA GLY A 183 -11.06 39.76 -18.96
C GLY A 183 -10.45 38.49 -19.56
N ALA A 184 -11.22 37.78 -20.37
CA ALA A 184 -10.89 36.50 -20.99
C ALA A 184 -9.67 36.52 -21.98
N GLY A 185 -8.83 37.56 -21.94
CA GLY A 185 -7.78 37.82 -22.94
C GLY A 185 -6.34 37.85 -22.44
N ASP A 186 -6.10 37.85 -21.12
CA ASP A 186 -4.73 37.93 -20.61
C ASP A 186 -4.07 36.55 -20.55
N GLY A 187 -3.50 36.15 -21.68
CA GLY A 187 -2.69 34.96 -21.84
C GLY A 187 -1.53 34.89 -20.82
N PHE A 188 -1.43 33.73 -20.16
CA PHE A 188 -0.24 33.26 -19.43
C PHE A 188 0.50 34.28 -18.55
N PHE A 189 -0.12 34.75 -17.45
CA PHE A 189 0.63 35.46 -16.42
C PHE A 189 1.48 34.53 -15.53
N GLY A 190 2.67 34.19 -16.02
CA GLY A 190 3.91 33.94 -15.27
C GLY A 190 3.85 33.10 -13.97
N LYS A 191 4.92 33.19 -13.16
CA LYS A 191 4.97 32.62 -11.80
C LYS A 191 4.08 33.49 -10.91
N SER A 192 2.87 33.03 -10.58
CA SER A 192 1.94 33.75 -9.71
C SER A 192 1.59 32.90 -8.50
N LEU A 193 1.36 33.55 -7.36
CA LEU A 193 0.74 32.95 -6.20
C LEU A 193 -0.62 33.60 -6.02
N ARG A 194 -1.68 32.81 -5.94
CA ARG A 194 -3.06 33.26 -5.84
C ARG A 194 -3.79 32.47 -4.77
N PHE A 195 -4.54 33.16 -3.94
CA PHE A 195 -5.40 32.56 -2.93
C PHE A 195 -6.83 33.05 -3.15
N ASP A 196 -7.78 32.12 -3.25
CA ASP A 196 -9.21 32.42 -3.28
C ASP A 196 -9.77 32.33 -1.86
N LEU A 197 -10.11 33.48 -1.28
CA LEU A 197 -10.65 33.57 0.09
C LEU A 197 -12.02 32.90 0.23
N THR A 198 -12.79 32.76 -0.85
CA THR A 198 -14.13 32.15 -0.83
C THR A 198 -14.03 30.63 -0.85
N LYS A 199 -13.14 30.09 -1.69
CA LYS A 199 -12.92 28.64 -1.80
C LYS A 199 -11.89 28.11 -0.81
N GLY A 200 -11.01 28.96 -0.26
CA GLY A 200 -9.83 28.55 0.49
C GLY A 200 -8.76 27.88 -0.38
N SER A 201 -8.78 28.10 -1.70
CA SER A 201 -7.90 27.41 -2.65
C SER A 201 -6.62 28.20 -2.95
N LEU A 202 -5.49 27.50 -3.07
CA LEU A 202 -4.16 28.07 -3.35
C LEU A 202 -3.65 27.60 -4.71
N VAL A 203 -3.21 28.53 -5.55
CA VAL A 203 -2.48 28.22 -6.80
C VAL A 203 -1.15 28.95 -6.78
N SER A 204 -0.06 28.24 -7.08
CA SER A 204 1.29 28.80 -7.17
C SER A 204 2.04 28.31 -8.41
N GLY A 205 2.82 29.20 -9.01
CA GLY A 205 3.69 28.92 -10.15
C GLY A 205 3.04 29.31 -11.47
N PHE A 206 3.35 28.57 -12.54
CA PHE A 206 2.89 28.89 -13.89
C PHE A 206 1.51 28.27 -14.14
N SER A 207 0.45 29.06 -14.11
CA SER A 207 -0.93 28.57 -14.30
C SER A 207 -1.56 29.11 -15.59
N GLY A 208 -2.43 28.32 -16.22
CA GLY A 208 -3.22 28.76 -17.37
C GLY A 208 -4.28 29.79 -16.98
N VAL A 209 -4.83 30.48 -17.98
CA VAL A 209 -5.98 31.39 -17.78
C VAL A 209 -7.14 30.60 -17.20
N GLY A 210 -7.79 31.12 -16.16
CA GLY A 210 -8.92 30.44 -15.50
C GLY A 210 -8.56 29.31 -14.54
N ALA A 211 -7.27 29.08 -14.24
CA ALA A 211 -6.86 28.04 -13.29
C ALA A 211 -7.59 28.16 -11.93
N MET A 212 -7.79 29.37 -11.42
CA MET A 212 -8.55 29.62 -10.18
C MET A 212 -10.05 29.29 -10.30
N GLN A 213 -10.64 29.46 -11.50
CA GLN A 213 -12.06 29.18 -11.72
C GLN A 213 -12.33 27.66 -11.64
N GLN A 214 -11.37 26.88 -12.14
CA GLN A 214 -11.37 25.42 -12.15
C GLN A 214 -10.98 24.80 -10.80
N MET A 215 -10.60 25.58 -9.78
CA MET A 215 -10.20 25.04 -8.48
C MET A 215 -11.40 24.54 -7.66
N GLY A 216 -11.25 23.37 -7.04
CA GLY A 216 -12.11 22.90 -5.96
C GLY A 216 -11.93 23.72 -4.67
N LYS A 217 -12.82 23.54 -3.70
CA LYS A 217 -12.71 24.14 -2.36
C LYS A 217 -11.53 23.53 -1.61
N TYR A 218 -10.78 24.36 -0.90
CA TYR A 218 -9.58 23.98 -0.13
C TYR A 218 -8.51 23.28 -0.98
N ALA A 219 -8.56 23.45 -2.30
CA ALA A 219 -7.63 22.79 -3.21
C ALA A 219 -6.29 23.53 -3.30
N THR A 220 -5.20 22.79 -3.49
CA THR A 220 -3.84 23.35 -3.63
C THR A 220 -3.18 22.89 -4.94
N ALA A 221 -2.75 23.83 -5.78
CA ALA A 221 -2.04 23.53 -7.02
C ALA A 221 -0.70 24.27 -7.07
N LEU A 222 0.43 23.57 -6.95
CA LEU A 222 1.77 24.16 -6.97
C LEU A 222 2.59 23.66 -8.16
N GLY A 223 3.23 24.57 -8.89
CA GLY A 223 4.12 24.24 -10.01
C GLY A 223 3.62 24.81 -11.33
N SER A 224 3.63 24.01 -12.40
CA SER A 224 3.33 24.48 -13.75
C SER A 224 2.19 23.69 -14.37
N ARG A 225 1.14 24.38 -14.81
CA ARG A 225 -0.02 23.85 -15.55
C ARG A 225 -0.79 22.74 -14.83
N ASN A 226 -0.82 22.75 -13.50
CA ASN A 226 -1.68 21.81 -12.78
C ASN A 226 -3.13 22.32 -12.71
N THR A 227 -4.07 21.39 -12.70
CA THR A 227 -5.51 21.62 -12.57
C THR A 227 -6.04 20.77 -11.41
N VAL A 228 -6.69 21.39 -10.42
CA VAL A 228 -7.24 20.68 -9.25
C VAL A 228 -8.71 21.05 -9.07
N GLY A 229 -9.58 20.30 -9.73
CA GLY A 229 -11.03 20.49 -9.67
C GLY A 229 -11.70 19.84 -8.46
N GLY A 230 -11.09 18.82 -7.86
CA GLY A 230 -11.64 18.16 -6.68
C GLY A 230 -11.50 18.99 -5.41
N ASP A 231 -12.49 18.88 -4.53
CA ASP A 231 -12.48 19.52 -3.21
C ASP A 231 -11.49 18.81 -2.27
N PHE A 232 -10.82 19.57 -1.40
CA PHE A 232 -9.78 19.09 -0.48
C PHE A 232 -8.61 18.35 -1.15
N SER A 233 -8.37 18.64 -2.44
CA SER A 233 -7.37 17.94 -3.26
C SER A 233 -6.11 18.76 -3.49
N GLY A 234 -5.05 18.10 -3.95
CA GLY A 234 -3.75 18.74 -4.13
C GLY A 234 -2.99 18.27 -5.37
N SER A 235 -2.24 19.17 -6.01
CA SER A 235 -1.29 18.81 -7.06
C SER A 235 0.02 19.57 -6.98
N TRP A 236 1.12 18.87 -7.25
CA TRP A 236 2.48 19.40 -7.17
C TRP A 236 3.31 18.94 -8.37
N GLY A 237 3.87 19.89 -9.12
CA GLY A 237 4.77 19.62 -10.24
C GLY A 237 4.25 20.16 -11.57
N TYR A 238 4.26 19.34 -12.63
CA TYR A 238 3.98 19.76 -14.01
C TYR A 238 2.77 19.03 -14.61
N VAL A 239 1.76 19.75 -15.12
CA VAL A 239 0.65 19.18 -15.93
C VAL A 239 -0.12 18.06 -15.23
N ASN A 240 -0.29 18.13 -13.91
CA ASN A 240 -1.17 17.19 -13.21
C ASN A 240 -2.63 17.66 -13.28
N THR A 241 -3.55 16.72 -13.41
CA THR A 241 -5.00 16.96 -13.38
C THR A 241 -5.63 16.11 -12.29
N VAL A 242 -6.24 16.75 -11.29
CA VAL A 242 -6.93 16.08 -10.18
C VAL A 242 -8.38 16.54 -10.18
N SER A 243 -9.31 15.67 -10.56
CA SER A 243 -10.74 15.96 -10.56
C SER A 243 -11.51 15.26 -9.45
N GLY A 244 -10.95 14.20 -8.85
CA GLY A 244 -11.55 13.55 -7.69
C GLY A 244 -11.32 14.34 -6.39
N ASP A 245 -12.28 14.24 -5.48
CA ASP A 245 -12.22 14.86 -4.15
C ASP A 245 -11.28 14.07 -3.22
N TYR A 246 -10.67 14.77 -2.26
CA TYR A 246 -9.71 14.19 -1.30
C TYR A 246 -8.53 13.46 -1.96
N SER A 247 -8.11 13.92 -3.14
CA SER A 247 -7.13 13.25 -3.99
C SER A 247 -5.85 14.05 -4.16
N SER A 248 -4.76 13.37 -4.54
CA SER A 248 -3.47 14.04 -4.72
C SER A 248 -2.69 13.59 -5.96
N ALA A 249 -1.95 14.52 -6.57
CA ALA A 249 -1.03 14.23 -7.66
C ALA A 249 0.35 14.88 -7.47
N PHE A 250 1.43 14.09 -7.56
CA PHE A 250 2.80 14.57 -7.44
C PHE A 250 3.64 14.17 -8.66
N GLY A 251 4.39 15.12 -9.21
CA GLY A 251 5.29 14.88 -10.35
C GLY A 251 4.76 15.48 -11.66
N GLY A 252 4.73 14.70 -12.74
CA GLY A 252 4.46 15.19 -14.09
C GLY A 252 3.33 14.45 -14.80
N SER A 253 2.41 15.16 -15.45
CA SER A 253 1.40 14.58 -16.35
C SER A 253 0.50 13.51 -15.73
N ASN A 254 0.23 13.55 -14.43
CA ASN A 254 -0.65 12.57 -13.80
C ASN A 254 -2.13 13.00 -13.90
N GLY A 255 -3.03 12.05 -14.15
CA GLY A 255 -4.48 12.23 -14.12
C GLY A 255 -5.11 11.44 -12.97
N VAL A 256 -5.82 12.12 -12.06
CA VAL A 256 -6.52 11.50 -10.92
C VAL A 256 -8.00 11.87 -10.99
N GLY A 257 -8.78 10.96 -11.53
CA GLY A 257 -10.22 11.07 -11.72
C GLY A 257 -11.06 10.60 -10.54
N GLY A 258 -10.60 9.57 -9.82
CA GLY A 258 -11.34 9.01 -8.68
C GLY A 258 -11.15 9.77 -7.37
N ASN A 259 -12.12 9.63 -6.48
CA ASN A 259 -12.11 10.20 -5.13
C ASN A 259 -11.20 9.39 -4.20
N TYR A 260 -10.58 10.06 -3.22
CA TYR A 260 -9.66 9.43 -2.26
C TYR A 260 -8.48 8.72 -2.93
N SER A 261 -8.01 9.23 -4.05
CA SER A 261 -7.04 8.57 -4.93
C SER A 261 -5.75 9.37 -5.07
N ASN A 262 -4.65 8.69 -5.40
CA ASN A 262 -3.34 9.32 -5.48
C ASN A 262 -2.56 8.89 -6.72
N ALA A 263 -1.85 9.83 -7.33
CA ALA A 263 -0.87 9.55 -8.37
C ALA A 263 0.47 10.20 -8.06
N MET A 264 1.57 9.46 -8.20
CA MET A 264 2.92 9.97 -7.97
C MET A 264 3.89 9.49 -9.05
N GLY A 265 4.66 10.42 -9.63
CA GLY A 265 5.64 10.15 -10.67
C GLY A 265 5.23 10.78 -12.00
N PHE A 266 5.34 10.05 -13.11
CA PHE A 266 5.12 10.59 -14.45
C PHE A 266 4.04 9.83 -15.23
N ASN A 267 3.05 10.55 -15.77
CA ASN A 267 2.08 10.01 -16.73
C ASN A 267 1.21 8.87 -16.17
N ASN A 268 0.85 8.91 -14.88
CA ASN A 268 -0.08 7.93 -14.31
C ASN A 268 -1.54 8.37 -14.49
N GLN A 269 -2.44 7.41 -14.71
CA GLN A 269 -3.88 7.64 -14.83
C GLN A 269 -4.63 6.81 -13.79
N VAL A 270 -5.37 7.46 -12.90
CA VAL A 270 -6.22 6.82 -11.87
C VAL A 270 -7.66 7.22 -12.13
N SER A 271 -8.53 6.27 -12.46
CA SER A 271 -9.89 6.56 -12.96
C SER A 271 -11.01 6.20 -11.98
N TRP A 272 -10.70 5.55 -10.87
CA TRP A 272 -11.66 5.08 -9.87
C TRP A 272 -11.23 5.42 -8.45
N ASP A 273 -12.17 5.29 -7.53
CA ASP A 273 -12.02 5.72 -6.14
C ASP A 273 -11.10 4.79 -5.33
N HIS A 274 -10.49 5.35 -4.28
CA HIS A 274 -9.59 4.67 -3.34
C HIS A 274 -8.35 4.03 -4.00
N SER A 275 -7.91 4.59 -5.13
CA SER A 275 -6.94 3.96 -6.00
C SER A 275 -5.62 4.73 -6.05
N ASN A 276 -4.52 4.00 -6.26
CA ASN A 276 -3.17 4.56 -6.16
C ASN A 276 -2.30 4.16 -7.34
N ALA A 277 -1.64 5.13 -7.97
CA ALA A 277 -0.67 4.89 -9.04
C ALA A 277 0.69 5.53 -8.72
N LEU A 278 1.74 4.74 -8.62
CA LEU A 278 3.08 5.20 -8.26
C LEU A 278 4.11 4.76 -9.31
N GLY A 279 4.88 5.71 -9.86
CA GLY A 279 5.92 5.46 -10.85
C GLY A 279 5.60 6.08 -12.21
N ARG A 280 5.70 5.31 -13.30
CA ARG A 280 5.61 5.84 -14.66
C ARG A 280 4.58 5.13 -15.52
N SER A 281 3.69 5.88 -16.16
CA SER A 281 2.75 5.35 -17.17
C SER A 281 1.86 4.22 -16.66
N ASN A 282 1.48 4.24 -15.38
CA ASN A 282 0.54 3.26 -14.84
C ASN A 282 -0.91 3.68 -15.10
N THR A 283 -1.78 2.71 -15.36
CA THR A 283 -3.22 2.91 -15.51
C THR A 283 -3.95 2.13 -14.42
N VAL A 284 -4.73 2.83 -13.60
CA VAL A 284 -5.55 2.23 -12.55
C VAL A 284 -7.01 2.51 -12.86
N SER A 285 -7.72 1.44 -13.21
CA SER A 285 -9.12 1.50 -13.63
C SER A 285 -10.03 0.54 -12.85
N GLY A 286 -9.53 -0.12 -11.81
CA GLY A 286 -10.34 -0.82 -10.82
C GLY A 286 -10.64 0.05 -9.60
N TYR A 287 -11.77 -0.21 -8.94
CA TYR A 287 -12.07 0.35 -7.62
C TYR A 287 -11.11 -0.20 -6.56
N ASN A 288 -10.58 0.66 -5.68
CA ASN A 288 -9.64 0.28 -4.63
C ASN A 288 -8.43 -0.51 -5.16
N ALA A 289 -7.88 -0.08 -6.29
CA ALA A 289 -6.80 -0.76 -6.99
C ALA A 289 -5.48 0.01 -6.88
N THR A 290 -4.36 -0.72 -6.92
CA THR A 290 -3.03 -0.12 -6.77
C THR A 290 -2.09 -0.56 -7.88
N ALA A 291 -1.41 0.39 -8.53
CA ALA A 291 -0.34 0.11 -9.49
C ALA A 291 0.97 0.79 -9.07
N VAL A 292 2.07 0.04 -8.99
CA VAL A 292 3.40 0.57 -8.61
C VAL A 292 4.46 0.10 -9.60
N GLY A 293 5.25 1.02 -10.15
CA GLY A 293 6.34 0.73 -11.09
C GLY A 293 6.12 1.38 -12.45
N SER A 294 6.31 0.64 -13.55
CA SER A 294 6.24 1.19 -14.90
C SER A 294 5.31 0.42 -15.83
N PHE A 295 4.40 1.12 -16.50
CA PHE A 295 3.49 0.55 -17.50
C PHE A 295 2.59 -0.58 -16.98
N ASN A 296 2.12 -0.47 -15.74
CA ASN A 296 1.21 -1.46 -15.16
C ASN A 296 -0.26 -1.05 -15.36
N ALA A 297 -1.14 -2.05 -15.41
CA ALA A 297 -2.59 -1.87 -15.48
C ALA A 297 -3.29 -2.57 -14.31
N ALA A 298 -3.77 -1.82 -13.33
CA ALA A 298 -4.59 -2.35 -12.24
C ALA A 298 -6.07 -2.08 -12.55
N SER A 299 -6.68 -2.95 -13.36
CA SER A 299 -8.04 -2.81 -13.89
C SER A 299 -9.11 -3.65 -13.17
N GLY A 300 -8.72 -4.66 -12.39
CA GLY A 300 -9.64 -5.38 -11.51
C GLY A 300 -9.93 -4.61 -10.20
N ASN A 301 -11.12 -4.80 -9.64
CA ASN A 301 -11.44 -4.24 -8.32
C ASN A 301 -10.59 -4.90 -7.23
N ASN A 302 -10.22 -4.16 -6.18
CA ASN A 302 -9.39 -4.65 -5.07
C ASN A 302 -8.06 -5.30 -5.54
N SER A 303 -7.53 -4.85 -6.69
CA SER A 303 -6.39 -5.51 -7.36
C SER A 303 -5.09 -4.74 -7.18
N THR A 304 -3.95 -5.44 -7.30
CA THR A 304 -2.62 -4.84 -7.13
C THR A 304 -1.69 -5.27 -8.26
N ALA A 305 -1.02 -4.30 -8.90
CA ALA A 305 -0.09 -4.53 -10.01
C ALA A 305 1.25 -3.85 -9.72
N ILE A 306 2.29 -4.63 -9.41
CA ILE A 306 3.62 -4.10 -9.03
C ILE A 306 4.68 -4.61 -9.99
N GLY A 307 5.55 -3.71 -10.48
CA GLY A 307 6.68 -4.06 -11.34
C GLY A 307 6.70 -3.35 -12.67
N THR A 308 7.02 -4.07 -13.73
CA THR A 308 7.00 -3.55 -15.11
C THR A 308 6.11 -4.41 -16.01
N LEU A 309 5.21 -3.76 -16.74
CA LEU A 309 4.31 -4.40 -17.72
C LEU A 309 3.52 -5.58 -17.12
N VAL A 310 2.85 -5.36 -16.00
CA VAL A 310 1.90 -6.32 -15.43
C VAL A 310 0.47 -5.78 -15.46
N SER A 311 -0.52 -6.66 -15.65
CA SER A 311 -1.93 -6.28 -15.71
C SER A 311 -2.84 -7.24 -14.94
N THR A 312 -3.72 -6.69 -14.10
CA THR A 312 -4.75 -7.47 -13.40
C THR A 312 -5.89 -7.89 -14.31
N ALA A 313 -5.90 -7.41 -15.57
CA ALA A 313 -6.78 -7.88 -16.64
C ALA A 313 -8.28 -7.92 -16.27
N GLY A 314 -8.72 -7.02 -15.39
CA GLY A 314 -10.11 -6.91 -14.92
C GLY A 314 -10.49 -7.91 -13.81
N TYR A 315 -9.59 -8.82 -13.41
CA TYR A 315 -9.89 -9.81 -12.38
C TYR A 315 -9.85 -9.21 -10.98
N GLU A 316 -10.96 -9.32 -10.26
CA GLU A 316 -11.09 -8.87 -8.87
C GLU A 316 -10.12 -9.61 -7.95
N GLY A 317 -9.48 -8.87 -7.03
CA GLY A 317 -8.56 -9.42 -6.04
C GLY A 317 -7.26 -9.98 -6.62
N ALA A 318 -7.01 -9.80 -7.92
CA ALA A 318 -5.77 -10.27 -8.54
C ALA A 318 -4.57 -9.44 -8.08
N MET A 319 -3.45 -10.11 -7.83
CA MET A 319 -2.17 -9.49 -7.46
C MET A 319 -1.10 -9.92 -8.45
N LEU A 320 -0.36 -8.96 -9.00
CA LEU A 320 0.75 -9.22 -9.91
C LEU A 320 2.06 -8.60 -9.43
N LEU A 321 3.14 -9.37 -9.58
CA LEU A 321 4.51 -8.95 -9.33
C LEU A 321 5.36 -9.24 -10.58
N GLY A 322 5.99 -8.22 -11.16
CA GLY A 322 6.80 -8.37 -12.38
C GLY A 322 8.19 -7.74 -12.27
N ASP A 323 9.20 -8.43 -12.81
CA ASP A 323 10.52 -7.82 -13.03
C ASP A 323 10.56 -6.97 -14.32
N ASN A 324 11.74 -6.48 -14.70
CA ASN A 324 11.94 -5.66 -15.90
C ASN A 324 12.10 -6.44 -17.22
N SER A 325 12.06 -7.77 -17.22
CA SER A 325 12.53 -8.57 -18.36
C SER A 325 11.65 -8.49 -19.61
N THR A 326 10.40 -8.00 -19.51
CA THR A 326 9.50 -7.80 -20.66
C THR A 326 9.48 -6.36 -21.17
N PHE A 327 10.28 -5.46 -20.60
CA PHE A 327 10.27 -4.04 -20.95
C PHE A 327 10.53 -3.78 -22.44
N LEU A 328 11.51 -4.46 -23.02
CA LEU A 328 11.88 -4.29 -24.44
C LEU A 328 10.90 -4.96 -25.40
N THR A 329 10.18 -5.99 -24.95
CA THR A 329 9.19 -6.70 -25.77
C THR A 329 7.79 -6.13 -25.64
N PHE A 330 7.58 -5.17 -24.71
CA PHE A 330 6.28 -4.58 -24.38
C PHE A 330 5.18 -5.63 -24.14
N THR A 331 5.55 -6.81 -23.65
CA THR A 331 4.62 -7.91 -23.40
C THR A 331 4.13 -7.85 -21.97
N SER A 332 2.82 -7.67 -21.79
CA SER A 332 2.21 -7.62 -20.46
C SER A 332 2.00 -9.02 -19.88
N THR A 333 2.36 -9.22 -18.62
CA THR A 333 1.95 -10.41 -17.86
C THR A 333 0.55 -10.19 -17.30
N LEU A 334 -0.37 -11.10 -17.60
CA LEU A 334 -1.79 -10.96 -17.27
C LEU A 334 -2.19 -11.92 -16.14
N ALA A 335 -3.09 -11.48 -15.26
CA ALA A 335 -3.84 -12.41 -14.42
C ALA A 335 -4.79 -13.27 -15.27
N THR A 336 -5.12 -14.46 -14.79
CA THR A 336 -6.02 -15.39 -15.48
C THR A 336 -7.26 -15.75 -14.66
N ALA A 337 -7.32 -15.35 -13.40
CA ALA A 337 -8.46 -15.59 -12.52
C ALA A 337 -8.57 -14.53 -11.41
N THR A 338 -9.76 -14.43 -10.82
CA THR A 338 -10.01 -13.65 -9.59
C THR A 338 -9.26 -14.23 -8.39
N ASN A 339 -8.84 -13.37 -7.46
CA ASN A 339 -8.14 -13.75 -6.23
C ASN A 339 -6.86 -14.57 -6.46
N GLN A 340 -6.13 -14.28 -7.53
CA GLN A 340 -4.91 -14.98 -7.92
C GLN A 340 -3.67 -14.09 -7.75
N LEU A 341 -2.59 -14.69 -7.24
CA LEU A 341 -1.25 -14.11 -7.31
C LEU A 341 -0.54 -14.64 -8.57
N THR A 342 -0.07 -13.73 -9.43
CA THR A 342 0.81 -14.05 -10.57
C THR A 342 2.12 -13.30 -10.42
N ALA A 343 3.22 -14.04 -10.28
CA ALA A 343 4.55 -13.48 -10.20
C ALA A 343 5.36 -13.89 -11.43
N ARG A 344 6.15 -12.94 -11.98
CA ARG A 344 7.07 -13.19 -13.09
C ARG A 344 8.43 -12.56 -12.81
N PHE A 345 9.40 -13.42 -12.55
CA PHE A 345 10.81 -13.07 -12.34
C PHE A 345 11.68 -13.97 -13.20
N ALA A 346 12.19 -13.44 -14.33
CA ALA A 346 13.00 -14.19 -15.28
C ALA A 346 14.32 -14.70 -14.68
N GLY A 347 14.84 -13.99 -13.66
CA GLY A 347 16.01 -14.42 -12.89
C GLY A 347 15.75 -15.54 -11.88
N GLY A 348 14.50 -15.95 -11.69
CA GLY A 348 14.09 -16.96 -10.70
C GLY A 348 13.61 -16.37 -9.37
N TYR A 349 13.41 -17.24 -8.38
CA TYR A 349 12.81 -16.93 -7.08
C TYR A 349 13.67 -17.47 -5.94
N ARG A 350 13.72 -16.75 -4.82
CA ARG A 350 14.36 -17.20 -3.58
C ARG A 350 13.49 -16.78 -2.40
N LEU A 351 13.18 -17.73 -1.53
CA LEU A 351 12.37 -17.53 -0.33
C LEU A 351 13.15 -18.08 0.85
N PHE A 352 13.55 -17.22 1.79
CA PHE A 352 14.29 -17.60 2.99
C PHE A 352 13.38 -17.51 4.21
N SER A 353 13.46 -18.50 5.09
CA SER A 353 12.69 -18.56 6.35
C SER A 353 13.52 -18.15 7.57
N ASN A 354 14.79 -17.79 7.38
CA ASN A 354 15.65 -17.30 8.45
C ASN A 354 16.60 -16.19 7.99
N SER A 355 17.05 -15.38 8.95
CA SER A 355 17.90 -14.21 8.71
C SER A 355 19.30 -14.55 8.19
N THR A 356 19.81 -15.76 8.47
CA THR A 356 21.12 -16.24 8.01
C THR A 356 21.09 -16.84 6.60
N LEU A 357 19.92 -16.86 5.95
CA LEU A 357 19.73 -17.37 4.58
C LEU A 357 20.12 -18.85 4.39
N THR A 358 20.16 -19.63 5.47
CA THR A 358 20.53 -21.05 5.44
C THR A 358 19.35 -21.99 5.21
N THR A 359 18.11 -21.51 5.41
CA THR A 359 16.88 -22.30 5.22
C THR A 359 15.94 -21.59 4.26
N GLY A 360 15.32 -22.35 3.37
CA GLY A 360 14.44 -21.80 2.34
C GLY A 360 14.38 -22.63 1.07
N VAL A 361 13.73 -22.06 0.05
CA VAL A 361 13.57 -22.64 -1.29
C VAL A 361 13.98 -21.65 -2.36
N SER A 362 14.37 -22.17 -3.52
CA SER A 362 14.68 -21.37 -4.71
C SER A 362 14.13 -22.00 -5.97
N LEU A 363 13.73 -21.18 -6.94
CA LEU A 363 13.40 -21.61 -8.29
C LEU A 363 14.40 -20.93 -9.23
N ALA A 364 15.22 -21.70 -9.93
CA ALA A 364 16.20 -21.15 -10.87
C ALA A 364 15.52 -20.46 -12.07
N ALA A 365 16.23 -19.58 -12.76
CA ALA A 365 15.79 -19.02 -14.03
C ALA A 365 15.42 -20.13 -15.02
N GLY A 366 14.21 -20.07 -15.60
CA GLY A 366 13.68 -21.13 -16.49
C GLY A 366 13.35 -22.46 -15.81
N GLY A 367 13.50 -22.56 -14.49
CA GLY A 367 13.18 -23.77 -13.73
C GLY A 367 11.66 -24.00 -13.62
N THR A 368 11.28 -25.26 -13.45
CA THR A 368 9.86 -25.69 -13.31
C THR A 368 9.52 -26.25 -11.93
N SER A 369 10.51 -26.41 -11.04
CA SER A 369 10.33 -26.98 -9.70
C SER A 369 11.19 -26.25 -8.65
N TRP A 370 10.67 -26.18 -7.43
CA TRP A 370 11.42 -25.63 -6.30
C TRP A 370 12.61 -26.53 -5.94
N ALA A 371 13.76 -25.91 -5.68
CA ALA A 371 14.93 -26.52 -5.07
C ALA A 371 15.03 -26.06 -3.62
N THR A 372 14.94 -27.01 -2.68
CA THR A 372 15.13 -26.74 -1.26
C THR A 372 16.61 -26.59 -0.94
N ILE A 373 16.96 -25.60 -0.10
CA ILE A 373 18.35 -25.40 0.32
C ILE A 373 18.80 -26.63 1.14
N SER A 374 19.75 -27.39 0.60
CA SER A 374 20.20 -28.66 1.17
C SER A 374 21.72 -28.83 1.04
N ASP A 375 22.47 -27.91 1.61
CA ASP A 375 23.95 -27.90 1.61
C ASP A 375 24.49 -28.43 2.95
N SER A 376 25.52 -29.29 2.92
CA SER A 376 26.13 -29.85 4.13
C SER A 376 26.81 -28.80 4.99
N THR A 377 27.32 -27.71 4.40
CA THR A 377 27.89 -26.56 5.12
C THR A 377 26.84 -25.76 5.88
N ARG A 378 25.54 -26.02 5.62
CA ARG A 378 24.39 -25.38 6.24
C ARG A 378 23.61 -26.33 7.16
N LYS A 379 24.10 -27.56 7.35
CA LYS A 379 23.49 -28.60 8.17
C LYS A 379 24.48 -29.08 9.21
N GLU A 380 23.96 -29.56 10.32
CA GLU A 380 24.76 -30.07 11.42
C GLU A 380 24.03 -31.20 12.14
N ARG A 381 24.70 -31.83 13.11
CA ARG A 381 24.14 -32.88 13.99
C ARG A 381 23.62 -34.10 13.24
N PHE A 382 24.43 -34.61 12.32
CA PHE A 382 24.10 -35.79 11.52
C PHE A 382 24.00 -37.05 12.38
N LEU A 383 22.85 -37.75 12.30
CA LEU A 383 22.65 -39.08 12.86
C LEU A 383 22.49 -40.12 11.75
N ALA A 384 22.93 -41.35 12.03
CA ALA A 384 22.68 -42.48 11.14
C ALA A 384 21.20 -42.91 11.21
N VAL A 385 20.64 -43.28 10.06
CA VAL A 385 19.26 -43.79 9.98
C VAL A 385 19.25 -45.31 10.18
N ASP A 386 18.47 -45.78 11.15
CA ASP A 386 18.23 -47.20 11.39
C ASP A 386 17.24 -47.76 10.36
N GLY A 387 17.78 -48.42 9.33
CA GLY A 387 17.04 -48.96 8.20
C GLY A 387 15.95 -49.98 8.60
N PRO A 388 16.26 -51.05 9.32
CA PRO A 388 15.25 -52.02 9.77
C PRO A 388 14.08 -51.40 10.53
N THR A 389 14.35 -50.53 11.51
CA THR A 389 13.29 -49.83 12.27
C THR A 389 12.49 -48.90 11.37
N LEU A 390 13.14 -48.19 10.45
CA LEU A 390 12.48 -47.35 9.46
C LEU A 390 11.50 -48.15 8.58
N LEU A 391 11.92 -49.31 8.06
CA LEU A 391 11.07 -50.17 7.24
C LEU A 391 9.88 -50.72 8.03
N GLN A 392 10.09 -51.08 9.30
CA GLN A 392 9.01 -51.51 10.19
C GLN A 392 7.98 -50.40 10.45
N LYS A 393 8.45 -49.16 10.67
CA LYS A 393 7.56 -48.00 10.84
C LYS A 393 6.77 -47.71 9.57
N ILE A 394 7.43 -47.75 8.40
CA ILE A 394 6.78 -47.51 7.11
C ILE A 394 5.75 -48.61 6.80
N SER A 395 6.07 -49.88 7.05
CA SER A 395 5.15 -50.99 6.77
C SER A 395 3.89 -50.96 7.64
N GLY A 396 3.99 -50.43 8.87
CA GLY A 396 2.86 -50.23 9.76
C GLY A 396 2.08 -48.92 9.56
N MET A 397 2.58 -47.99 8.73
CA MET A 397 1.98 -46.67 8.55
C MET A 397 0.71 -46.74 7.71
N LYS A 398 -0.37 -46.12 8.17
CA LYS A 398 -1.63 -46.08 7.40
C LYS A 398 -1.53 -45.07 6.27
N LEU A 399 -1.63 -45.58 5.05
CA LEU A 399 -1.83 -44.78 3.85
C LEU A 399 -3.31 -44.79 3.49
N THR A 400 -3.91 -43.60 3.43
CA THR A 400 -5.32 -43.45 3.10
C THR A 400 -5.50 -42.47 1.95
N THR A 401 -6.72 -42.44 1.42
CA THR A 401 -7.14 -41.39 0.50
C THR A 401 -8.05 -40.42 1.22
N TRP A 402 -7.88 -39.13 0.95
CA TRP A 402 -8.56 -38.08 1.67
C TRP A 402 -8.83 -36.87 0.78
N ASN A 403 -9.72 -36.01 1.26
CA ASN A 403 -10.04 -34.70 0.69
C ASN A 403 -9.84 -33.67 1.79
N TYR A 404 -9.43 -32.45 1.43
CA TYR A 404 -9.57 -31.33 2.37
C TYR A 404 -11.05 -31.07 2.66
N LYS A 405 -11.34 -30.61 3.89
CA LYS A 405 -12.69 -30.16 4.24
C LYS A 405 -13.10 -29.05 3.25
N GLY A 406 -14.23 -29.23 2.56
CA GLY A 406 -14.70 -28.32 1.52
C GLY A 406 -14.30 -28.69 0.08
N GLN A 407 -13.43 -29.67 -0.14
CA GLN A 407 -13.00 -30.11 -1.48
C GLN A 407 -13.48 -31.54 -1.82
N ARG A 408 -14.79 -31.76 -1.86
CA ARG A 408 -15.37 -33.11 -2.00
C ARG A 408 -14.94 -33.85 -3.27
N ASP A 409 -14.64 -33.12 -4.35
CA ASP A 409 -14.34 -33.70 -5.66
C ASP A 409 -12.83 -33.81 -5.96
N ARG A 410 -11.94 -33.52 -5.00
CA ARG A 410 -10.48 -33.56 -5.20
C ARG A 410 -9.79 -34.54 -4.24
N ARG A 411 -9.44 -35.71 -4.78
CA ARG A 411 -8.78 -36.78 -4.01
C ARG A 411 -7.28 -36.64 -3.94
N HIS A 412 -6.76 -36.91 -2.74
CA HIS A 412 -5.34 -37.00 -2.44
C HIS A 412 -5.03 -38.37 -1.83
N TYR A 413 -3.77 -38.79 -1.95
CA TYR A 413 -3.21 -40.00 -1.36
C TYR A 413 -2.08 -39.61 -0.41
N GLY A 414 -2.04 -40.21 0.78
CA GLY A 414 -0.90 -40.01 1.68
C GLY A 414 -1.23 -40.28 3.15
N PRO A 415 -0.23 -40.21 4.03
CA PRO A 415 -0.42 -40.31 5.47
C PRO A 415 -1.06 -39.03 6.03
N MET A 416 -1.58 -39.13 7.26
CA MET A 416 -1.97 -37.96 8.06
C MET A 416 -0.76 -37.47 8.88
N ALA A 417 -0.68 -36.15 9.12
CA ALA A 417 0.45 -35.54 9.81
C ALA A 417 0.68 -36.08 11.23
N GLN A 418 -0.39 -36.39 11.96
CA GLN A 418 -0.32 -36.90 13.33
C GLN A 418 0.35 -38.28 13.38
N GLU A 419 0.00 -39.16 12.46
CA GLU A 419 0.58 -40.50 12.40
C GLU A 419 2.04 -40.43 11.93
N PHE A 420 2.33 -39.63 10.91
CA PHE A 420 3.69 -39.39 10.43
C PHE A 420 4.59 -38.85 11.57
N PHE A 421 4.11 -37.84 12.31
CA PHE A 421 4.82 -37.28 13.45
C PHE A 421 4.96 -38.28 14.61
N SER A 422 3.97 -39.13 14.87
CA SER A 422 4.10 -40.17 15.90
C SER A 422 5.18 -41.21 15.58
N LEU A 423 5.42 -41.48 14.30
CA LEU A 423 6.40 -42.48 13.84
C LEU A 423 7.80 -41.87 13.64
N PHE A 424 7.89 -40.66 13.09
CA PHE A 424 9.15 -40.05 12.63
C PHE A 424 9.47 -38.69 13.27
N GLY A 425 8.55 -38.14 14.06
CA GLY A 425 8.66 -36.79 14.61
C GLY A 425 9.55 -36.67 15.83
N LYS A 426 10.25 -37.74 16.25
CA LYS A 426 11.20 -37.73 17.37
C LYS A 426 12.40 -38.63 17.08
N ASP A 427 13.58 -38.13 17.41
CA ASP A 427 14.85 -38.88 17.38
C ASP A 427 15.66 -38.66 18.67
N ALA A 428 16.95 -39.04 18.67
CA ALA A 428 17.81 -38.87 19.84
C ALA A 428 18.20 -37.40 20.14
N LEU A 429 17.99 -36.48 19.20
CA LEU A 429 18.35 -35.06 19.33
C LEU A 429 17.14 -34.18 19.61
N GLY A 430 15.92 -34.64 19.33
CA GLY A 430 14.71 -33.92 19.69
C GLY A 430 13.53 -34.24 18.79
N GLU A 431 12.73 -33.21 18.51
CA GLU A 431 11.52 -33.31 17.69
C GLU A 431 11.79 -32.86 16.26
N ILE A 432 11.15 -33.53 15.31
CA ILE A 432 11.25 -33.29 13.86
C ILE A 432 9.85 -32.95 13.36
N GLY A 433 9.65 -31.73 12.86
CA GLY A 433 8.35 -31.28 12.37
C GLY A 433 7.30 -31.10 13.47
N CYS A 434 6.02 -31.33 13.13
CA CYS A 434 4.90 -31.26 14.08
C CYS A 434 3.75 -32.16 13.63
N ASP A 435 2.73 -32.33 14.48
CA ASP A 435 1.59 -33.23 14.24
C ASP A 435 0.51 -32.66 13.28
N THR A 436 0.71 -31.45 12.74
CA THR A 436 -0.23 -30.79 11.83
C THR A 436 0.32 -30.54 10.43
N LEU A 437 1.63 -30.72 10.22
CA LEU A 437 2.32 -30.43 8.96
C LEU A 437 3.22 -31.60 8.58
N ILE A 438 3.34 -31.87 7.28
CA ILE A 438 4.35 -32.79 6.75
C ILE A 438 5.19 -32.02 5.74
N THR A 439 6.51 -32.06 5.90
CA THR A 439 7.42 -31.41 4.95
C THR A 439 7.78 -32.37 3.82
N THR A 440 7.82 -31.87 2.59
CA THR A 440 8.19 -32.70 1.43
C THR A 440 9.63 -33.20 1.54
N GLN A 441 10.54 -32.39 2.07
CA GLN A 441 11.95 -32.75 2.23
C GLN A 441 12.14 -33.94 3.19
N ASP A 442 11.37 -34.02 4.28
CA ASP A 442 11.46 -35.14 5.22
C ASP A 442 10.90 -36.42 4.61
N ILE A 443 9.77 -36.36 3.88
CA ILE A 443 9.24 -37.51 3.14
C ILE A 443 10.29 -38.02 2.13
N GLU A 444 10.90 -37.13 1.35
CA GLU A 444 11.92 -37.51 0.36
C GLU A 444 13.14 -38.15 1.02
N GLY A 445 13.64 -37.57 2.12
CA GLY A 445 14.77 -38.11 2.87
C GLY A 445 14.48 -39.49 3.49
N LEU A 446 13.30 -39.68 4.08
CA LEU A 446 12.88 -40.98 4.62
C LEU A 446 12.68 -42.01 3.50
N THR A 447 12.12 -41.60 2.36
CA THR A 447 11.90 -42.49 1.21
C THR A 447 13.23 -43.01 0.66
N LEU A 448 14.21 -42.13 0.46
CA LEU A 448 15.56 -42.53 0.03
C LEU A 448 16.25 -43.43 1.05
N SER A 449 16.10 -43.12 2.35
CA SER A 449 16.65 -43.95 3.43
C SER A 449 16.01 -45.35 3.45
N ALA A 450 14.70 -45.43 3.22
CA ALA A 450 13.96 -46.68 3.13
C ALA A 450 14.39 -47.50 1.90
N VAL A 451 14.58 -46.86 0.75
CA VAL A 451 15.12 -47.53 -0.46
C VAL A 451 16.49 -48.12 -0.17
N GLN A 452 17.40 -47.37 0.48
CA GLN A 452 18.71 -47.90 0.87
C GLN A 452 18.59 -49.10 1.82
N ALA A 453 17.68 -49.03 2.79
CA ALA A 453 17.43 -50.14 3.71
C ALA A 453 16.89 -51.39 2.97
N LEU A 454 15.96 -51.20 2.02
CA LEU A 454 15.40 -52.28 1.20
C LEU A 454 16.46 -52.93 0.30
N VAL A 455 17.39 -52.16 -0.26
CA VAL A 455 18.49 -52.71 -1.06
C VAL A 455 19.37 -53.62 -0.20
N LYS A 456 19.77 -53.16 0.98
CA LYS A 456 20.59 -53.96 1.92
C LYS A 456 19.88 -55.26 2.34
N GLU A 457 18.59 -55.18 2.64
CA GLU A 457 17.80 -56.36 3.02
C GLU A 457 17.66 -57.34 1.84
N ASN A 458 17.47 -56.85 0.61
CA ASN A 458 17.45 -57.70 -0.58
C ASN A 458 18.80 -58.38 -0.84
N GLU A 459 19.92 -57.69 -0.61
CA GLU A 459 21.26 -58.30 -0.71
C GLU A 459 21.45 -59.41 0.31
N ARG A 460 21.06 -59.17 1.58
CA ARG A 460 21.08 -60.18 2.64
C ARG A 460 20.26 -61.41 2.25
N LEU A 461 19.02 -61.20 1.80
CA LEU A 461 18.13 -62.27 1.36
C LEU A 461 18.69 -63.06 0.18
N ARG A 462 19.38 -62.41 -0.76
CA ARG A 462 20.04 -63.10 -1.89
C ARG A 462 21.17 -64.01 -1.41
N VAL A 463 21.99 -63.55 -0.47
CA VAL A 463 23.08 -64.36 0.11
C VAL A 463 22.51 -65.56 0.86
N GLU A 464 21.47 -65.36 1.68
CA GLU A 464 20.79 -66.46 2.38
C GLU A 464 20.14 -67.45 1.42
N THR A 465 19.51 -66.96 0.35
CA THR A 465 18.92 -67.84 -0.67
C THR A 465 20.00 -68.65 -1.38
N GLN A 466 21.17 -68.07 -1.66
CA GLN A 466 22.30 -68.76 -2.29
C GLN A 466 22.94 -69.79 -1.35
N SER A 467 23.03 -69.49 -0.05
CA SER A 467 23.55 -70.43 0.95
C SER A 467 22.60 -71.62 1.12
N PHE A 468 21.29 -71.37 1.22
CA PHE A 468 20.28 -72.44 1.26
C PHE A 468 20.25 -73.26 -0.03
N ALA A 469 20.40 -72.63 -1.20
CA ALA A 469 20.49 -73.35 -2.46
C ALA A 469 21.71 -74.29 -2.51
N SER A 470 22.85 -73.84 -1.97
CA SER A 470 24.07 -74.65 -1.85
C SER A 470 23.87 -75.83 -0.89
N GLN A 471 23.32 -75.59 0.30
CA GLN A 471 23.01 -76.64 1.29
C GLN A 471 22.03 -77.68 0.72
N LEU A 472 21.00 -77.23 0.00
CA LEU A 472 20.02 -78.12 -0.62
C LEU A 472 20.66 -78.99 -1.73
N ALA A 473 21.60 -78.45 -2.50
CA ALA A 473 22.33 -79.21 -3.51
C ALA A 473 23.23 -80.28 -2.89
N GLU A 474 23.90 -79.96 -1.78
CA GLU A 474 24.71 -80.90 -1.01
C GLU A 474 23.83 -82.02 -0.42
N GLN A 475 22.73 -81.67 0.25
CA GLN A 475 21.81 -82.65 0.83
C GLN A 475 21.19 -83.56 -0.23
N LYS A 476 20.85 -83.05 -1.43
CA LYS A 476 20.40 -83.87 -2.55
C LYS A 476 21.46 -84.88 -2.99
N THR A 477 22.72 -84.47 -3.02
CA THR A 477 23.85 -85.33 -3.40
C THR A 477 24.06 -86.43 -2.37
N GLU A 478 24.02 -86.10 -1.08
CA GLU A 478 24.09 -87.10 0.01
C GLU A 478 22.90 -88.07 -0.02
N THR A 479 21.68 -87.54 -0.21
CA THR A 479 20.48 -88.38 -0.31
C THR A 479 20.59 -89.34 -1.50
N GLN A 480 21.15 -88.88 -2.63
CA GLN A 480 21.37 -89.72 -3.80
C GLN A 480 22.42 -90.80 -3.52
N ARG A 481 23.55 -90.46 -2.87
CA ARG A 481 24.56 -91.45 -2.46
C ARG A 481 23.99 -92.51 -1.52
N ALA A 482 23.23 -92.10 -0.50
CA ALA A 482 22.57 -93.01 0.42
C ALA A 482 21.55 -93.92 -0.28
N ARG A 483 20.83 -93.41 -1.30
CA ARG A 483 19.95 -94.23 -2.15
C ARG A 483 20.74 -95.26 -2.96
N ASP A 484 21.85 -94.85 -3.56
CA ASP A 484 22.72 -95.73 -4.36
C ASP A 484 23.34 -96.82 -3.47
N GLU A 485 23.80 -96.47 -2.27
CA GLU A 485 24.30 -97.41 -1.26
C GLU A 485 23.19 -98.37 -0.80
N ALA A 486 21.99 -97.88 -0.51
CA ALA A 486 20.85 -98.72 -0.15
C ALA A 486 20.46 -99.68 -1.29
N GLN A 487 20.54 -99.24 -2.55
CA GLN A 487 20.34 -100.12 -3.71
C GLN A 487 21.42 -101.19 -3.81
N ARG A 488 22.70 -100.84 -3.61
CA ARG A 488 23.80 -101.82 -3.60
C ARG A 488 23.64 -102.85 -2.48
N ALA A 489 23.33 -102.39 -1.27
CA ALA A 489 23.06 -103.27 -0.14
C ALA A 489 21.88 -104.21 -0.41
N ARG A 490 20.78 -103.71 -1.02
CA ARG A 490 19.65 -104.55 -1.43
C ARG A 490 20.05 -105.59 -2.47
N ALA A 491 20.82 -105.21 -3.49
CA ALA A 491 21.30 -106.12 -4.51
C ALA A 491 22.22 -107.21 -3.93
N GLU A 492 23.08 -106.84 -2.99
CA GLU A 492 23.94 -107.78 -2.27
C GLU A 492 23.13 -108.71 -1.36
N THR A 493 22.14 -108.18 -0.65
CA THR A 493 21.22 -109.00 0.16
C THR A 493 20.46 -110.01 -0.70
N GLN A 494 20.00 -109.62 -1.89
CA GLN A 494 19.37 -110.52 -2.86
C GLN A 494 20.34 -111.59 -3.36
N ARG A 495 21.60 -111.22 -3.63
CA ARG A 495 22.65 -112.17 -4.05
C ARG A 495 22.98 -113.19 -2.95
N VAL A 496 23.08 -112.74 -1.70
CA VAL A 496 23.26 -113.63 -0.54
C VAL A 496 22.04 -114.56 -0.40
N ALA A 497 20.81 -114.04 -0.54
CA ALA A 497 19.61 -114.86 -0.51
C ALA A 497 19.57 -115.91 -1.63
N SER A 498 20.01 -115.58 -2.85
CA SER A 498 20.11 -116.56 -3.94
C SER A 498 21.18 -117.63 -3.69
N LEU A 499 22.32 -117.24 -3.11
CA LEU A 499 23.38 -118.19 -2.73
C LEU A 499 22.91 -119.11 -1.59
N GLN A 500 22.19 -118.57 -0.60
CA GLN A 500 21.56 -119.33 0.48
C GLN A 500 20.56 -120.35 -0.10
N ALA A 501 19.72 -119.92 -1.05
CA ALA A 501 18.77 -120.80 -1.73
C ALA A 501 19.47 -121.90 -2.53
N GLU A 502 20.55 -121.59 -3.26
CA GLU A 502 21.36 -122.59 -3.98
C GLU A 502 22.02 -123.58 -3.01
N MET A 503 22.59 -123.09 -1.91
CA MET A 503 23.22 -123.91 -0.88
C MET A 503 22.21 -124.84 -0.21
N ASN A 504 21.02 -124.33 0.16
CA ASN A 504 19.93 -125.16 0.69
C ASN A 504 19.50 -126.24 -0.31
N ASN A 505 19.45 -125.92 -1.61
CA ASN A 505 19.12 -126.88 -2.65
C ASN A 505 20.19 -127.96 -2.81
N ARG A 506 21.48 -127.60 -2.74
CA ARG A 506 22.60 -128.55 -2.68
C ARG A 506 22.57 -129.41 -1.42
N LEU A 507 22.20 -128.84 -0.28
CA LEU A 507 22.04 -129.58 0.98
C LEU A 507 20.94 -130.64 0.83
N HIS A 508 19.79 -130.28 0.27
CA HIS A 508 18.71 -131.22 -0.02
C HIS A 508 19.11 -132.31 -1.04
N LEU A 509 19.91 -131.97 -2.05
CA LEU A 509 20.46 -132.95 -3.00
C LEU A 509 21.43 -133.92 -2.31
N LEU A 510 22.27 -133.43 -1.39
CA LEU A 510 23.17 -134.25 -0.58
C LEU A 510 22.40 -135.16 0.39
N GLU A 511 21.36 -134.65 1.06
CA GLU A 511 20.49 -135.46 1.91
C GLU A 511 19.83 -136.59 1.11
N ARG A 512 19.31 -136.29 -0.09
CA ARG A 512 18.78 -137.30 -1.02
C ARG A 512 19.86 -138.30 -1.46
N ALA A 513 21.08 -137.86 -1.72
CA ALA A 513 22.20 -138.71 -2.10
C ALA A 513 22.69 -139.61 -0.95
N ILE A 514 22.66 -139.11 0.30
CA ILE A 514 22.98 -139.88 1.50
C ILE A 514 21.90 -140.94 1.76
N LEU A 515 20.62 -140.60 1.60
CA LEU A 515 19.51 -141.54 1.69
C LEU A 515 19.64 -142.68 0.65
N THR A 516 19.88 -142.34 -0.62
CA THR A 516 20.12 -143.33 -1.69
C THR A 516 21.41 -144.14 -1.50
N ARG A 517 22.47 -143.57 -0.90
CA ARG A 517 23.68 -144.32 -0.56
C ARG A 517 23.45 -145.24 0.64
N ARG A 518 22.65 -144.84 1.63
CA ARG A 518 22.20 -145.70 2.74
C ARG A 518 21.45 -146.92 2.19
N GLU A 519 20.54 -146.70 1.24
CA GLU A 519 19.82 -147.77 0.52
C GLU A 519 20.76 -148.72 -0.26
N ARG A 520 21.78 -148.18 -0.94
CA ARG A 520 22.80 -148.99 -1.65
C ARG A 520 23.73 -149.78 -0.72
N VAL A 521 24.06 -149.26 0.46
CA VAL A 521 24.90 -149.97 1.44
C VAL A 521 24.13 -151.09 2.12
N THR A 522 22.82 -150.94 2.35
CA THR A 522 21.95 -152.06 2.77
C THR A 522 21.83 -153.15 1.71
N MET A 523 21.88 -152.81 0.41
CA MET A 523 21.82 -153.78 -0.69
C MET A 523 23.12 -154.56 -0.94
N ARG A 524 24.27 -154.12 -0.40
CA ARG A 524 25.58 -154.80 -0.55
C ARG A 524 25.88 -155.84 0.53
N LYS A 525 25.04 -155.94 1.58
CA LYS A 525 25.15 -156.98 2.63
C LYS A 525 24.42 -158.28 2.30
N THR A 526 23.87 -158.41 1.09
CA THR A 526 23.11 -159.59 0.65
C THR A 526 23.49 -159.96 -0.78
N LYS A 527 24.60 -160.67 -0.96
CA LYS A 527 24.58 -161.87 -1.81
C LYS A 527 25.77 -162.80 -1.51
N PRO A 528 25.52 -164.13 -1.52
CA PRO A 528 26.44 -165.17 -1.09
C PRO A 528 27.54 -165.50 -2.09
#